data_AF-A0A847PWQ8-F1
#
_entry.id   AF-A0A847PWQ8-F1
#
_cell.length_a   1.000
_cell.length_b   1.000
_cell.length_c   1.000
_cell.angle_alpha   90.00
_cell.angle_beta   90.00
_cell.angle_gamma   90.00
#
_symmetry.space_group_name_H-M   'P 1'
#
loop_
_entity.id
_entity.type
_entity.pdbx_description
1 polymer ?
#
loop_
_entity_poly.entity_id
_entity_poly.type
_entity_poly.pdbx_seq_one_letter_code
_entity_poly.pdbx_strand_id
1 'polypeptide(L)'
;MILACLLAGTEVPSPQQLELEQLGIAMEPADRSEYILGAGDVLVVVIEGGTSMSSLTAGLMPQSICTVGSDGCVSVSGIGQLEVAGLSIDEAAATLEALSRRFFPGSPAHLSLLQPRLVRVRAAGMVERPGTYTMYALQRVSDLVDLCGGLTSFASHTGWMYSGGDSARVDLMLDPATHAPAADPLVAEGATVVFDACTYPVFVVRPPETTDRTLPPIAAMYAWDVPRPVPLEYFLETTGGSGGNIDLSRSELRRGGESHPLWTAGGLAELEVQAGDTLLFTGVENSVHVGGAVNYPASIAWRSSFTLLDYIALAGGLTVGGDIDRVTLSRQGTPLADGEDAWGMKPQPGDVIEVPYTWLHRNAEAISLFSAIVSLAALVSSLTR
;
A
#
# COMPACT_ATOMS: atom_id res chain seq x y z
N MET A 1 15.65 -16.39 -19.50
CA MET A 1 14.92 -15.15 -19.86
C MET A 1 15.68 -14.26 -20.85
N ILE A 2 17.01 -14.16 -20.80
CA ILE A 2 17.81 -13.30 -21.70
C ILE A 2 17.75 -13.76 -23.18
N LEU A 3 17.50 -15.05 -23.45
CA LEU A 3 17.44 -15.58 -24.81
C LEU A 3 16.11 -15.32 -25.55
N ALA A 4 15.07 -14.82 -24.88
CA ALA A 4 13.75 -14.59 -25.48
C ALA A 4 13.56 -13.15 -26.02
N CYS A 5 14.42 -12.19 -25.63
CA CYS A 5 14.32 -10.79 -26.08
C CYS A 5 14.94 -10.55 -27.47
N LEU A 6 15.71 -11.49 -28.04
CA LEU A 6 16.41 -11.29 -29.31
C LEU A 6 15.51 -11.41 -30.56
N LEU A 7 14.23 -11.77 -30.42
CA LEU A 7 13.32 -11.99 -31.55
C LEU A 7 12.18 -10.96 -31.67
N ALA A 8 12.01 -10.09 -30.68
CA ALA A 8 11.10 -8.95 -30.75
C ALA A 8 11.97 -7.70 -30.65
N GLY A 9 12.08 -6.90 -31.72
CA GLY A 9 12.91 -5.70 -31.83
C GLY A 9 12.56 -4.59 -30.85
N THR A 10 12.57 -4.93 -29.56
CA THR A 10 12.37 -4.08 -28.40
C THR A 10 13.77 -3.73 -27.90
N GLU A 11 14.05 -2.43 -27.85
CA GLU A 11 15.31 -1.91 -27.37
C GLU A 11 15.59 -2.45 -25.96
N VAL A 12 16.81 -2.95 -25.73
CA VAL A 12 17.23 -3.38 -24.40
C VAL A 12 17.21 -2.13 -23.50
N PRO A 13 16.39 -2.08 -22.44
CA PRO A 13 16.34 -0.92 -21.57
C PRO A 13 17.72 -0.71 -20.94
N SER A 14 18.16 0.55 -20.92
CA SER A 14 19.43 0.94 -20.30
C SER A 14 19.45 0.55 -18.82
N PRO A 15 20.63 0.32 -18.21
CA PRO A 15 20.74 -0.02 -16.79
C PRO A 15 20.02 0.96 -15.85
N GLN A 16 19.91 2.22 -16.27
CA GLN A 16 19.25 3.30 -15.53
C GLN A 16 17.73 3.30 -15.73
N GLN A 17 17.22 2.91 -16.91
CA GLN A 17 15.79 2.62 -17.10
C GLN A 17 15.34 1.45 -16.22
N LEU A 18 16.20 0.43 -16.04
CA LEU A 18 15.94 -0.63 -15.07
C LEU A 18 15.88 -0.10 -13.62
N GLU A 19 16.66 0.92 -13.29
CA GLU A 19 16.67 1.55 -11.95
C GLU A 19 15.39 2.37 -11.71
N LEU A 20 14.90 3.07 -12.73
CA LEU A 20 13.61 3.79 -12.72
C LEU A 20 12.40 2.83 -12.70
N GLU A 21 12.46 1.73 -13.46
CA GLU A 21 11.46 0.65 -13.40
C GLU A 21 11.48 -0.07 -12.04
N GLN A 22 12.65 -0.25 -11.43
CA GLN A 22 12.79 -0.80 -10.08
C GLN A 22 12.25 0.13 -8.99
N LEU A 23 12.22 1.45 -9.25
CA LEU A 23 11.57 2.44 -8.41
C LEU A 23 10.05 2.59 -8.69
N GLY A 24 9.51 1.82 -9.65
CA GLY A 24 8.09 1.88 -10.02
C GLY A 24 7.69 3.13 -10.80
N ILE A 25 8.65 3.92 -11.28
CA ILE A 25 8.42 5.17 -12.01
C ILE A 25 8.31 4.83 -13.50
N ALA A 26 7.15 4.29 -13.91
CA ALA A 26 6.82 4.05 -15.31
C ALA A 26 6.14 5.30 -15.89
N MET A 27 6.67 5.82 -17.00
CA MET A 27 6.03 6.91 -17.72
C MET A 27 4.78 6.39 -18.43
N GLU A 28 3.59 6.81 -18.02
CA GLU A 28 2.37 6.51 -18.75
C GLU A 28 2.27 7.42 -19.99
N PRO A 29 1.60 6.98 -21.07
CA PRO A 29 1.38 7.83 -22.25
C PRO A 29 0.70 9.17 -21.93
N ALA A 30 -0.15 9.21 -20.89
CA ALA A 30 -0.83 10.41 -20.42
C ALA A 30 0.14 11.46 -19.86
N ASP A 31 1.22 11.02 -19.22
CA ASP A 31 2.18 11.90 -18.56
C ASP A 31 2.96 12.77 -19.56
N ARG A 32 3.04 12.38 -20.84
CA ARG A 32 3.78 13.13 -21.87
C ARG A 32 3.21 14.52 -22.13
N SER A 33 1.90 14.65 -22.02
CA SER A 33 1.19 15.93 -22.22
C SER A 33 1.17 16.80 -20.96
N GLU A 34 1.33 16.20 -19.78
CA GLU A 34 1.28 16.87 -18.48
C GLU A 34 2.68 17.26 -17.97
N TYR A 35 3.71 16.47 -18.27
CA TYR A 35 5.07 16.69 -17.82
C TYR A 35 5.72 17.89 -18.53
N ILE A 36 6.09 18.89 -17.73
CA ILE A 36 6.76 20.10 -18.21
C ILE A 36 8.28 19.97 -18.12
N LEU A 37 8.91 20.01 -19.29
CA LEU A 37 10.37 19.93 -19.43
C LEU A 37 11.07 21.13 -18.78
N GLY A 38 12.26 20.89 -18.26
CA GLY A 38 13.04 21.88 -17.52
C GLY A 38 14.48 21.44 -17.31
N ALA A 39 15.29 22.36 -16.78
CA ALA A 39 16.73 22.16 -16.64
C ALA A 39 17.07 20.89 -15.84
N GLY A 40 18.00 20.09 -16.35
CA GLY A 40 18.43 18.82 -15.74
C GLY A 40 17.67 17.58 -16.22
N ASP A 41 16.60 17.74 -17.02
CA ASP A 41 15.98 16.59 -17.69
C ASP A 41 16.95 15.98 -18.72
N VAL A 42 16.90 14.66 -18.87
CA VAL A 42 17.67 13.96 -19.90
C VAL A 42 16.71 13.43 -20.94
N LEU A 43 16.89 13.86 -22.18
CA LEU A 43 16.08 13.49 -23.32
C LEU A 43 16.86 12.56 -24.22
N VAL A 44 16.16 11.62 -24.84
CA VAL A 44 16.66 10.85 -25.97
C VAL A 44 15.98 11.36 -27.23
N VAL A 45 16.81 11.72 -28.21
CA VAL A 45 16.39 12.14 -29.54
C VAL A 45 16.81 11.07 -30.53
N VAL A 46 15.83 10.54 -31.26
CA VAL A 46 16.04 9.52 -32.29
C VAL A 46 15.68 10.12 -33.64
N ILE A 47 16.61 10.10 -34.59
CA ILE A 47 16.37 10.60 -35.95
C ILE A 47 16.37 9.39 -36.90
N GLU A 48 15.20 9.08 -37.44
CA GLU A 48 15.05 7.96 -38.37
C GLU A 48 15.80 8.27 -39.68
N GLY A 49 16.60 7.31 -40.13
CA GLY A 49 17.51 7.49 -41.27
C GLY A 49 18.95 7.88 -40.90
N GLY A 50 19.26 8.00 -39.59
CA GLY A 50 20.62 8.20 -39.05
C GLY A 50 21.64 7.09 -39.40
N THR A 51 21.21 5.99 -40.00
CA THR A 51 22.07 4.88 -40.46
C THR A 51 22.61 5.07 -41.88
N SER A 52 22.13 6.07 -42.64
CA SER A 52 22.66 6.37 -43.96
C SER A 52 24.07 6.98 -43.86
N MET A 53 24.97 6.60 -44.77
CA MET A 53 26.36 7.09 -44.79
C MET A 53 26.45 8.63 -44.82
N SER A 54 25.49 9.28 -45.48
CA SER A 54 25.31 10.73 -45.50
C SER A 54 24.96 11.32 -44.14
N SER A 55 24.08 10.65 -43.39
CA SER A 55 23.63 11.08 -42.05
C SER A 55 24.76 10.94 -41.02
N LEU A 56 25.48 9.81 -41.03
CA LEU A 56 26.64 9.60 -40.15
C LEU A 56 27.77 10.59 -40.42
N THR A 57 28.04 10.90 -41.69
CA THR A 57 29.06 11.90 -42.09
C THR A 57 28.67 13.32 -41.67
N ALA A 58 27.36 13.61 -41.59
CA ALA A 58 26.83 14.87 -41.07
C ALA A 58 26.79 14.95 -39.53
N GLY A 59 27.27 13.92 -38.83
CA GLY A 59 27.30 13.85 -37.37
C GLY A 59 25.95 13.46 -36.73
N LEU A 60 24.98 13.00 -37.51
CA LEU A 60 23.73 12.46 -37.00
C LEU A 60 23.95 11.03 -36.52
N MET A 61 23.92 10.84 -35.21
CA MET A 61 23.83 9.52 -34.61
C MET A 61 22.36 9.10 -34.58
N PRO A 62 22.04 7.81 -34.77
CA PRO A 62 20.66 7.32 -34.78
C PRO A 62 19.94 7.62 -33.47
N GLN A 63 20.69 7.70 -32.36
CA GLN A 63 20.23 8.11 -31.04
C GLN A 63 21.21 9.13 -30.47
N SER A 64 20.68 10.21 -29.91
CA SER A 64 21.45 11.23 -29.18
C SER A 64 20.81 11.43 -27.81
N ILE A 65 21.63 11.32 -26.76
CA ILE A 65 21.22 11.64 -25.39
C ILE A 65 21.59 13.10 -25.15
N CYS A 66 20.59 13.91 -24.82
CA CYS A 66 20.74 15.35 -24.66
C CYS A 66 20.19 15.77 -23.30
N THR A 67 20.99 16.49 -22.52
CA THR A 67 20.55 17.07 -21.24
C THR A 67 20.02 18.48 -21.46
N VAL A 68 18.90 18.83 -20.82
CA VAL A 68 18.37 20.19 -20.81
C VAL A 68 19.28 21.08 -19.97
N GLY A 69 19.85 22.11 -20.59
CA GLY A 69 20.73 23.07 -19.93
C GLY A 69 19.99 23.98 -18.95
N SER A 70 20.74 24.72 -18.12
CA SER A 70 20.18 25.74 -17.22
C SER A 70 19.55 26.92 -17.96
N ASP A 71 19.89 27.09 -19.24
CA ASP A 71 19.29 28.03 -20.19
C ASP A 71 17.96 27.52 -20.77
N GLY A 72 17.51 26.32 -20.40
CA GLY A 72 16.25 25.73 -20.85
C GLY A 72 16.32 25.13 -22.26
N CYS A 73 17.52 24.99 -22.80
CA CYS A 73 17.75 24.55 -24.16
C CYS A 73 18.41 23.16 -24.22
N VAL A 74 18.20 22.49 -25.34
CA VAL A 74 18.77 21.18 -25.67
C VAL A 74 19.56 21.32 -26.96
N SER A 75 20.82 20.89 -26.94
CA SER A 75 21.65 20.86 -28.15
C SER A 75 21.49 19.52 -28.87
N VAL A 76 20.85 19.54 -30.03
CA VAL A 76 20.66 18.36 -30.88
C VAL A 76 21.66 18.40 -32.04
N SER A 77 22.50 17.37 -32.14
CA SER A 77 23.48 17.23 -33.21
C SER A 77 22.81 17.31 -34.59
N GLY A 78 23.32 18.17 -35.47
CA GLY A 78 22.80 18.37 -36.83
C GLY A 78 21.59 19.30 -36.96
N ILE A 79 20.82 19.54 -35.88
CA ILE A 79 19.63 20.41 -35.90
C ILE A 79 19.91 21.76 -35.21
N GLY A 80 20.72 21.76 -34.14
CA GLY A 80 21.06 22.95 -33.37
C GLY A 80 20.41 22.99 -32.00
N GLN A 81 20.22 24.20 -31.46
CA GLN A 81 19.65 24.42 -30.13
C GLN A 81 18.12 24.48 -30.21
N LEU A 82 17.45 23.67 -29.40
CA LEU A 82 16.01 23.60 -29.24
C LEU A 82 15.65 24.12 -27.84
N GLU A 83 14.81 25.15 -27.77
CA GLU A 83 14.24 25.63 -26.50
C GLU A 83 13.12 24.66 -26.08
N VAL A 84 13.28 24.03 -24.90
CA VAL A 84 12.33 23.02 -24.40
C VAL A 84 11.77 23.36 -23.02
N ALA A 85 12.38 24.27 -22.27
CA ALA A 85 11.91 24.63 -20.95
C ALA A 85 10.49 25.21 -21.00
N GLY A 86 9.61 24.69 -20.16
CA GLY A 86 8.21 25.12 -20.12
C GLY A 86 7.31 24.45 -21.15
N LEU A 87 7.85 23.63 -22.07
CA LEU A 87 7.06 22.84 -23.01
C LEU A 87 6.73 21.47 -22.43
N SER A 88 5.57 20.92 -22.80
CA SER A 88 5.31 19.50 -22.61
C SER A 88 6.22 18.63 -23.50
N ILE A 89 6.31 17.34 -23.21
CA ILE A 89 7.11 16.41 -24.02
C ILE A 89 6.58 16.38 -25.46
N ASP A 90 5.26 16.41 -25.63
CA ASP A 90 4.61 16.39 -26.94
C ASP A 90 4.80 17.70 -27.72
N GLU A 91 4.74 18.85 -27.03
CA GLU A 91 5.06 20.15 -27.63
C GLU A 91 6.52 20.26 -28.07
N ALA A 92 7.44 19.77 -27.23
CA ALA A 92 8.87 19.71 -27.57
C ALA A 92 9.13 18.77 -28.74
N ALA A 93 8.46 17.61 -28.79
CA ALA A 93 8.54 16.68 -29.92
C ALA A 93 8.04 17.31 -31.22
N ALA A 94 6.90 18.01 -31.18
CA ALA A 94 6.38 18.72 -32.35
C ALA A 94 7.33 19.83 -32.83
N THR A 95 7.94 20.57 -31.89
CA THR A 95 8.92 21.61 -32.21
C THR A 95 10.19 21.03 -32.83
N LEU A 96 10.68 19.90 -32.32
CA LEU A 96 11.79 19.16 -32.89
C LEU A 96 11.47 18.68 -34.31
N GLU A 97 10.28 18.11 -34.53
CA GLU A 97 9.87 17.61 -35.85
C GLU A 97 9.77 18.74 -36.89
N ALA A 98 9.26 19.90 -36.48
CA ALA A 98 9.19 21.08 -37.35
C ALA A 98 10.59 21.57 -37.77
N LEU A 99 11.55 21.56 -36.84
CA LEU A 99 12.94 21.92 -37.12
C LEU A 99 13.65 20.85 -37.96
N SER A 100 13.45 19.57 -37.67
CA SER A 100 14.11 18.48 -38.39
C SER A 100 13.72 18.47 -39.88
N ARG A 101 12.45 18.71 -40.22
CA ARG A 101 11.96 18.79 -41.61
C ARG A 101 12.66 19.87 -42.44
N ARG A 102 13.11 20.96 -41.81
CA ARG A 102 13.78 22.07 -42.51
C ARG A 102 15.22 21.72 -42.90
N PHE A 103 15.92 20.96 -42.07
CA PHE A 103 17.32 20.58 -42.30
C PHE A 103 17.46 19.20 -42.98
N PHE A 104 16.54 18.27 -42.72
CA PHE A 104 16.57 16.89 -43.21
C PHE A 104 15.16 16.45 -43.70
N PRO A 105 14.79 16.80 -44.94
CA PRO A 105 13.51 16.39 -45.50
C PRO A 105 13.42 14.86 -45.61
N GLY A 106 12.35 14.27 -45.05
CA GLY A 106 12.09 12.82 -45.15
C GLY A 106 12.66 11.96 -44.01
N SER A 107 13.29 12.56 -43.00
CA SER A 107 13.75 11.89 -41.78
C SER A 107 12.91 12.35 -40.57
N PRO A 108 11.93 11.56 -40.10
CA PRO A 108 11.19 11.92 -38.89
C PRO A 108 12.11 11.84 -37.66
N ALA A 109 11.87 12.74 -36.71
CA ALA A 109 12.62 12.81 -35.46
C ALA A 109 11.65 12.59 -34.29
N HIS A 110 12.05 11.73 -33.36
CA HIS A 110 11.29 11.41 -32.15
C HIS A 110 12.04 11.90 -30.92
N LEU A 111 11.30 12.37 -29.93
CA LEU A 111 11.80 12.83 -28.64
C LEU A 111 11.10 12.06 -27.53
N SER A 112 11.90 11.56 -26.58
CA SER A 112 11.38 10.93 -25.37
C SER A 112 12.19 11.35 -24.15
N LEU A 113 11.53 11.41 -22.99
CA LEU A 113 12.20 11.64 -21.71
C LEU A 113 12.90 10.35 -21.28
N LEU A 114 14.22 10.39 -21.14
CA LEU A 114 15.01 9.26 -20.64
C LEU A 114 15.07 9.29 -19.11
N GLN A 115 15.30 10.47 -18.54
CA GLN A 115 15.39 10.66 -17.10
C GLN A 115 14.73 11.97 -16.69
N PRO A 116 13.70 11.93 -15.81
CA PRO A 116 13.16 13.14 -15.20
C PRO A 116 14.18 13.76 -14.23
N ARG A 117 14.21 15.08 -14.15
CA ARG A 117 15.01 15.81 -13.17
C ARG A 117 14.53 15.55 -11.74
N LEU A 118 15.45 15.68 -10.79
CA LEU A 118 15.12 15.74 -9.37
C LEU A 118 14.64 17.14 -9.01
N VAL A 119 13.57 17.20 -8.25
CA VAL A 119 12.98 18.43 -7.74
C VAL A 119 12.91 18.43 -6.23
N ARG A 120 12.98 19.62 -5.64
CA ARG A 120 12.82 19.83 -4.20
C ARG A 120 11.44 20.37 -3.90
N VAL A 121 10.67 19.59 -3.14
CA VAL A 121 9.28 19.89 -2.80
C VAL A 121 9.16 19.99 -1.28
N ARG A 122 8.37 20.94 -0.78
CA ARG A 122 8.11 21.10 0.64
C ARG A 122 6.71 20.57 0.97
N ALA A 123 6.65 19.58 1.85
CA ALA A 123 5.41 19.13 2.47
C ALA A 123 5.19 19.88 3.79
N ALA A 124 4.01 20.48 3.94
CA ALA A 124 3.61 21.22 5.12
C ALA A 124 2.15 20.94 5.51
N GLY A 125 1.78 21.34 6.74
CA GLY A 125 0.45 21.10 7.28
C GLY A 125 0.31 19.74 7.96
N MET A 126 -0.85 19.11 7.81
CA MET A 126 -1.30 17.90 8.50
C MET A 126 -0.77 16.60 7.86
N VAL A 127 0.53 16.55 7.61
CA VAL A 127 1.27 15.35 7.17
C VAL A 127 2.05 14.75 8.33
N GLU A 128 2.29 13.44 8.35
CA GLU A 128 2.98 12.75 9.47
C GLU A 128 4.40 13.30 9.70
N ARG A 129 5.15 13.54 8.62
CA ARG A 129 6.51 14.09 8.69
C ARG A 129 6.64 15.31 7.78
N PRO A 130 6.36 16.53 8.27
CA PRO A 130 6.53 17.74 7.47
C PRO A 130 8.01 18.03 7.22
N GLY A 131 8.35 18.48 6.02
CA GLY A 131 9.75 18.66 5.62
C GLY A 131 9.95 18.97 4.15
N THR A 132 11.22 19.03 3.74
CA THR A 132 11.58 19.14 2.32
C THR A 132 12.06 17.79 1.82
N TYR A 133 11.48 17.36 0.71
CA TYR A 133 11.74 16.09 0.06
C TYR A 133 12.35 16.33 -1.32
N THR A 134 13.26 15.45 -1.72
CA THR A 134 13.83 15.42 -3.06
C THR A 134 13.23 14.23 -3.77
N MET A 135 12.58 14.46 -4.90
CA MET A 135 11.83 13.45 -5.65
C MET A 135 11.91 13.75 -7.15
N TYR A 136 11.51 12.82 -8.01
CA TYR A 136 11.52 13.07 -9.45
C TYR A 136 10.34 13.96 -9.85
N ALA A 137 10.53 14.82 -10.85
CA ALA A 137 9.47 15.70 -11.36
C ALA A 137 8.28 14.95 -11.99
N LEU A 138 8.44 13.65 -12.27
CA LEU A 138 7.37 12.78 -12.80
C LEU A 138 6.53 12.17 -11.67
N GLN A 139 6.93 12.32 -10.40
CA GLN A 139 6.15 11.82 -9.27
C GLN A 139 5.00 12.76 -8.95
N ARG A 140 3.93 12.22 -8.39
CA ARG A 140 2.71 12.95 -8.05
C ARG A 140 2.69 13.37 -6.58
N VAL A 141 1.68 14.15 -6.20
CA VAL A 141 1.53 14.60 -4.81
C VAL A 141 1.21 13.43 -3.87
N SER A 142 0.50 12.40 -4.34
CA SER A 142 0.29 11.16 -3.60
C SER A 142 1.62 10.49 -3.18
N ASP A 143 2.60 10.40 -4.10
CA ASP A 143 3.94 9.88 -3.79
C ASP A 143 4.64 10.70 -2.69
N LEU A 144 4.47 12.02 -2.71
CA LEU A 144 5.01 12.89 -1.66
C LEU A 144 4.38 12.58 -0.30
N VAL A 145 3.06 12.36 -0.26
CA VAL A 145 2.33 12.00 0.96
C VAL A 145 2.82 10.66 1.50
N ASP A 146 3.05 9.67 0.63
CA ASP A 146 3.61 8.38 1.02
C ASP A 146 5.02 8.51 1.62
N LEU A 147 5.88 9.33 1.00
CA LEU A 147 7.21 9.66 1.55
C LEU A 147 7.14 10.36 2.91
N CYS A 148 6.09 11.15 3.15
CA CYS A 148 5.82 11.77 4.45
C CYS A 148 5.38 10.73 5.50
N GLY A 149 4.99 9.52 5.09
CA GLY A 149 4.40 8.49 5.95
C GLY A 149 2.87 8.59 6.04
N GLY A 150 2.24 9.29 5.11
CA GLY A 150 0.80 9.50 5.05
C GLY A 150 0.34 10.86 5.58
N LEU A 151 -0.96 11.10 5.42
CA LEU A 151 -1.67 12.19 6.07
C LEU A 151 -1.97 11.81 7.52
N THR A 152 -2.00 12.81 8.40
CA THR A 152 -2.42 12.57 9.80
C THR A 152 -3.90 12.21 9.90
N SER A 153 -4.30 11.58 11.01
CA SER A 153 -5.69 11.16 11.27
C SER A 153 -6.77 12.24 11.09
N PHE A 154 -6.44 13.52 11.19
CA PHE A 154 -7.40 14.63 11.11
C PHE A 154 -7.16 15.56 9.92
N ALA A 155 -6.30 15.15 8.99
CA ALA A 155 -5.99 15.89 7.80
C ALA A 155 -7.12 15.79 6.76
N SER A 156 -7.39 16.90 6.08
CA SER A 156 -8.17 16.86 4.85
C SER A 156 -7.38 16.14 3.77
N HIS A 157 -8.04 15.27 3.02
CA HIS A 157 -7.47 14.62 1.84
C HIS A 157 -7.45 15.56 0.63
N THR A 158 -7.96 16.77 0.80
CA THR A 158 -7.85 17.87 -0.16
C THR A 158 -6.83 18.88 0.34
N GLY A 159 -6.08 19.47 -0.58
CA GLY A 159 -5.02 20.40 -0.27
C GLY A 159 -4.69 21.30 -1.44
N TRP A 160 -3.60 22.04 -1.30
CA TRP A 160 -3.11 22.95 -2.32
C TRP A 160 -1.61 22.80 -2.52
N MET A 161 -1.19 22.77 -3.77
CA MET A 161 0.19 22.89 -4.17
C MET A 161 0.44 24.29 -4.71
N TYR A 162 1.41 25.00 -4.13
CA TYR A 162 1.83 26.32 -4.58
C TYR A 162 3.17 26.22 -5.29
N SER A 163 3.25 26.66 -6.55
CA SER A 163 4.45 26.59 -7.38
C SER A 163 4.60 27.85 -8.24
N GLY A 164 5.74 28.55 -8.15
CA GLY A 164 6.07 29.65 -9.07
C GLY A 164 5.08 30.82 -9.14
N GLY A 165 4.19 30.97 -8.15
CA GLY A 165 3.11 31.98 -8.15
C GLY A 165 1.76 31.44 -8.63
N ASP A 166 1.69 30.20 -9.09
CA ASP A 166 0.47 29.47 -9.39
C ASP A 166 0.06 28.56 -8.22
N SER A 167 -1.20 28.12 -8.22
CA SER A 167 -1.76 27.20 -7.23
C SER A 167 -2.58 26.12 -7.92
N ALA A 168 -2.19 24.86 -7.71
CA ALA A 168 -2.94 23.69 -8.14
C ALA A 168 -3.70 23.10 -6.95
N ARG A 169 -4.98 22.76 -7.16
CA ARG A 169 -5.76 22.01 -6.18
C ARG A 169 -5.31 20.55 -6.19
N VAL A 170 -5.16 19.98 -5.00
CA VAL A 170 -4.89 18.56 -4.79
C VAL A 170 -6.12 17.94 -4.15
N ASP A 171 -6.60 16.83 -4.70
CA ASP A 171 -7.74 16.08 -4.21
C ASP A 171 -7.43 14.58 -4.27
N LEU A 172 -7.01 14.03 -3.14
CA LEU A 172 -6.60 12.63 -3.01
C LEU A 172 -7.78 11.70 -2.68
N MET A 173 -9.02 12.21 -2.72
CA MET A 173 -10.21 11.37 -2.66
C MET A 173 -10.34 10.55 -3.92
N LEU A 174 -10.87 9.32 -3.82
CA LEU A 174 -11.07 8.48 -5.01
C LEU A 174 -12.28 8.96 -5.80
N ASP A 175 -12.15 9.00 -7.13
CA ASP A 175 -13.29 9.16 -8.04
C ASP A 175 -14.01 7.80 -8.17
N PRO A 176 -15.33 7.71 -7.91
CA PRO A 176 -16.08 6.45 -8.03
C PRO A 176 -16.04 5.81 -9.42
N ALA A 177 -15.87 6.60 -10.48
CA ALA A 177 -15.85 6.10 -11.84
C ALA A 177 -14.49 5.48 -12.21
N THR A 178 -13.40 6.14 -11.84
CA THR A 178 -12.04 5.75 -12.24
C THR A 178 -11.29 4.96 -11.17
N HIS A 179 -11.74 5.03 -9.91
CA HIS A 179 -11.05 4.53 -8.72
C HIS A 179 -9.64 5.10 -8.55
N ALA A 180 -9.35 6.23 -9.19
CA ALA A 180 -8.11 6.98 -9.07
C ALA A 180 -8.35 8.26 -8.23
N PRO A 181 -7.29 8.87 -7.66
CA PRO A 181 -7.40 10.18 -7.04
C PRO A 181 -8.05 11.21 -7.97
N ALA A 182 -8.97 12.01 -7.44
CA ALA A 182 -9.74 12.98 -8.21
C ALA A 182 -8.87 14.10 -8.82
N ALA A 183 -7.80 14.52 -8.13
CA ALA A 183 -6.80 15.44 -8.65
C ALA A 183 -5.43 15.22 -7.97
N ASP A 184 -4.52 14.55 -8.66
CA ASP A 184 -3.18 14.25 -8.15
C ASP A 184 -2.11 14.78 -9.11
N PRO A 185 -1.79 16.08 -9.08
CA PRO A 185 -0.89 16.71 -10.04
C PRO A 185 0.56 16.24 -9.87
N LEU A 186 1.34 16.33 -10.95
CA LEU A 186 2.80 16.17 -10.90
C LEU A 186 3.45 17.22 -9.99
N VAL A 187 4.48 16.81 -9.26
CA VAL A 187 5.21 17.72 -8.37
C VAL A 187 6.12 18.66 -9.14
N ALA A 188 6.14 19.93 -8.72
CA ALA A 188 6.93 20.98 -9.36
C ALA A 188 8.12 21.44 -8.51
N GLU A 189 9.15 21.96 -9.18
CA GLU A 189 10.36 22.46 -8.52
C GLU A 189 10.05 23.62 -7.56
N GLY A 190 10.53 23.50 -6.32
CA GLY A 190 10.30 24.50 -5.28
C GLY A 190 8.86 24.57 -4.77
N ALA A 191 7.99 23.65 -5.20
CA ALA A 191 6.59 23.67 -4.81
C ALA A 191 6.41 23.43 -3.30
N THR A 192 5.41 24.07 -2.73
CA THR A 192 4.96 23.80 -1.36
C THR A 192 3.58 23.19 -1.39
N VAL A 193 3.46 21.95 -0.94
CA VAL A 193 2.20 21.22 -0.80
C VAL A 193 1.73 21.35 0.64
N VAL A 194 0.48 21.79 0.81
CA VAL A 194 -0.14 22.03 2.11
C VAL A 194 -1.45 21.26 2.21
N PHE A 195 -1.56 20.46 3.27
CA PHE A 195 -2.80 19.81 3.69
C PHE A 195 -3.25 20.41 5.02
N ASP A 196 -4.49 20.86 5.10
CA ASP A 196 -5.05 21.45 6.31
C ASP A 196 -5.84 20.44 7.13
N ALA A 197 -6.25 20.82 8.34
CA ALA A 197 -7.17 20.02 9.13
C ALA A 197 -8.56 19.98 8.46
N CYS A 198 -9.29 18.88 8.63
CA CYS A 198 -10.68 18.79 8.17
C CYS A 198 -11.55 19.91 8.76
N THR A 199 -12.27 20.63 7.90
CA THR A 199 -13.21 21.68 8.35
C THR A 199 -14.57 21.08 8.72
N TYR A 200 -15.03 20.09 7.97
CA TYR A 200 -16.31 19.40 8.13
C TYR A 200 -16.07 17.90 8.34
N PRO A 201 -15.49 17.50 9.49
CA PRO A 201 -14.99 16.14 9.68
C PRO A 201 -16.13 15.13 9.79
N VAL A 202 -16.03 14.06 9.01
CA VAL A 202 -16.69 12.77 9.24
C VAL A 202 -15.62 11.82 9.74
N PHE A 203 -15.83 11.23 10.90
CA PHE A 203 -14.86 10.31 11.50
C PHE A 203 -15.16 8.89 11.07
N VAL A 204 -14.15 8.18 10.58
CA VAL A 204 -14.24 6.74 10.35
C VAL A 204 -13.34 6.06 11.35
N VAL A 205 -13.92 5.16 12.14
CA VAL A 205 -13.23 4.32 13.11
C VAL A 205 -13.18 2.92 12.54
N ARG A 206 -11.97 2.45 12.24
CA ARG A 206 -11.73 1.10 11.71
C ARG A 206 -11.15 0.20 12.80
N PRO A 207 -11.41 -1.12 12.73
CA PRO A 207 -10.72 -2.04 13.59
C PRO A 207 -9.19 -1.94 13.35
N PRO A 208 -8.37 -2.16 14.38
CA PRO A 208 -6.93 -2.07 14.24
C PRO A 208 -6.45 -3.06 13.19
N GLU A 209 -5.69 -2.57 12.21
CA GLU A 209 -5.07 -3.38 11.16
C GLU A 209 -3.77 -4.07 11.63
N THR A 210 -3.33 -3.83 12.87
CA THR A 210 -1.98 -4.21 13.28
C THR A 210 -1.75 -5.72 13.22
N THR A 211 -0.69 -6.10 12.52
CA THR A 211 -0.13 -7.45 12.54
C THR A 211 0.91 -7.60 13.68
N ASP A 212 1.34 -6.49 14.27
CA ASP A 212 2.32 -6.46 15.36
C ASP A 212 1.64 -6.62 16.72
N ARG A 213 1.87 -7.77 17.36
CA ARG A 213 1.31 -8.18 18.65
C ARG A 213 1.91 -7.47 19.85
N THR A 214 2.98 -6.70 19.67
CA THR A 214 3.64 -6.00 20.78
C THR A 214 2.97 -4.68 21.13
N LEU A 215 2.13 -4.15 20.23
CA LEU A 215 1.39 -2.91 20.43
C LEU A 215 -0.08 -3.21 20.76
N PRO A 216 -0.68 -2.46 21.70
CA PRO A 216 -2.12 -2.58 21.93
C PRO A 216 -2.87 -2.27 20.63
N PRO A 217 -3.91 -3.06 20.29
CA PRO A 217 -4.74 -2.80 19.12
C PRO A 217 -5.53 -1.50 19.35
N ILE A 218 -5.02 -0.37 18.85
CA ILE A 218 -5.72 0.92 18.91
C ILE A 218 -6.54 1.04 17.63
N ALA A 219 -7.85 1.18 17.77
CA ALA A 219 -8.73 1.44 16.63
C ALA A 219 -8.24 2.69 15.89
N ALA A 220 -8.08 2.57 14.58
CA ALA A 220 -7.59 3.67 13.78
C ALA A 220 -8.76 4.60 13.47
N MET A 221 -8.68 5.83 13.96
CA MET A 221 -9.63 6.89 13.64
C MET A 221 -8.99 7.80 12.60
N TYR A 222 -9.75 8.04 11.53
CA TYR A 222 -9.37 8.94 10.46
C TYR A 222 -10.56 9.87 10.17
N ALA A 223 -10.29 11.08 9.69
CA ALA A 223 -11.30 12.07 9.35
C ALA A 223 -11.29 12.35 7.85
N TRP A 224 -12.48 12.49 7.27
CA TRP A 224 -12.68 12.95 5.90
C TRP A 224 -13.50 14.23 5.90
N ASP A 225 -13.19 15.13 4.98
CA ASP A 225 -13.86 16.43 4.88
C ASP A 225 -15.12 16.30 4.02
N VAL A 226 -16.28 16.51 4.62
CA VAL A 226 -17.60 16.34 3.97
C VAL A 226 -18.39 17.64 4.13
N PRO A 227 -18.14 18.65 3.26
CA PRO A 227 -18.72 19.99 3.39
C PRO A 227 -20.23 20.05 3.13
N ARG A 228 -20.79 19.02 2.50
CA ARG A 228 -22.23 18.86 2.25
C ARG A 228 -22.62 17.41 2.49
N PRO A 229 -23.86 17.13 2.93
CA PRO A 229 -24.35 15.76 3.04
C PRO A 229 -24.20 15.00 1.71
N VAL A 230 -23.67 13.79 1.79
CA VAL A 230 -23.48 12.89 0.63
C VAL A 230 -24.07 11.51 0.93
N PRO A 231 -24.52 10.75 -0.07
CA PRO A 231 -24.95 9.36 0.13
C PRO A 231 -23.83 8.50 0.73
N LEU A 232 -24.18 7.57 1.62
CA LEU A 232 -23.23 6.64 2.26
C LEU A 232 -22.45 5.81 1.24
N GLU A 233 -23.12 5.34 0.18
CA GLU A 233 -22.49 4.58 -0.90
C GLU A 233 -21.36 5.38 -1.54
N TYR A 234 -21.66 6.61 -1.98
CA TYR A 234 -20.68 7.53 -2.55
C TYR A 234 -19.53 7.82 -1.56
N PHE A 235 -19.85 8.05 -0.28
CA PHE A 235 -18.82 8.26 0.73
C PHE A 235 -17.88 7.05 0.85
N LEU A 236 -18.41 5.83 0.84
CA LEU A 236 -17.58 4.63 0.91
C LEU A 236 -16.74 4.45 -0.36
N GLU A 237 -17.30 4.66 -1.54
CA GLU A 237 -16.55 4.55 -2.80
C GLU A 237 -15.38 5.54 -2.86
N THR A 238 -15.61 6.78 -2.43
CA THR A 238 -14.59 7.85 -2.44
C THR A 238 -13.51 7.71 -1.37
N THR A 239 -13.76 6.93 -0.31
CA THR A 239 -12.84 6.76 0.84
C THR A 239 -12.13 5.40 0.88
N GLY A 240 -12.19 4.63 -0.21
CA GLY A 240 -11.53 3.31 -0.29
C GLY A 240 -12.36 2.15 0.28
N GLY A 241 -13.66 2.35 0.42
CA GLY A 241 -14.65 1.33 0.78
C GLY A 241 -14.68 1.00 2.28
N SER A 242 -15.46 -0.04 2.61
CA SER A 242 -15.54 -0.55 3.97
C SER A 242 -14.23 -1.19 4.42
N GLY A 243 -13.58 -1.99 3.56
CA GLY A 243 -12.41 -2.81 3.91
C GLY A 243 -12.76 -4.30 4.08
N GLY A 244 -11.74 -5.16 4.20
CA GLY A 244 -11.88 -6.62 4.01
C GLY A 244 -12.30 -7.47 5.21
N ASN A 245 -12.40 -6.94 6.43
CA ASN A 245 -12.61 -7.75 7.65
C ASN A 245 -13.57 -7.07 8.65
N ILE A 246 -14.77 -6.73 8.21
CA ILE A 246 -15.74 -5.96 8.97
C ILE A 246 -17.05 -6.73 9.16
N ASP A 247 -17.57 -6.69 10.38
CA ASP A 247 -18.90 -7.18 10.71
C ASP A 247 -19.93 -6.15 10.24
N LEU A 248 -20.54 -6.43 9.09
CA LEU A 248 -21.55 -5.58 8.49
C LEU A 248 -22.76 -5.38 9.42
N SER A 249 -23.09 -6.37 10.26
CA SER A 249 -24.26 -6.31 11.15
C SER A 249 -24.05 -5.41 12.37
N ARG A 250 -22.79 -5.23 12.78
CA ARG A 250 -22.39 -4.42 13.94
C ARG A 250 -21.77 -3.08 13.55
N SER A 251 -21.66 -2.80 12.26
CA SER A 251 -21.11 -1.54 11.77
C SER A 251 -22.21 -0.49 11.67
N GLU A 252 -21.97 0.68 12.26
CA GLU A 252 -23.01 1.69 12.48
C GLU A 252 -22.49 3.11 12.21
N LEU A 253 -23.38 3.99 11.79
CA LEU A 253 -23.20 5.43 11.79
C LEU A 253 -23.76 6.00 13.10
N ARG A 254 -22.95 6.77 13.81
CA ARG A 254 -23.35 7.47 15.04
C ARG A 254 -23.52 8.95 14.77
N ARG A 255 -24.70 9.49 15.08
CA ARG A 255 -25.07 10.90 14.91
C ARG A 255 -25.86 11.39 16.12
N GLY A 256 -25.39 12.43 16.80
CA GLY A 256 -26.14 13.04 17.92
C GLY A 256 -26.45 12.09 19.08
N GLY A 257 -25.72 10.98 19.22
CA GLY A 257 -25.97 9.92 20.21
C GLY A 257 -26.87 8.79 19.72
N GLU A 258 -27.51 8.93 18.55
CA GLU A 258 -28.24 7.86 17.88
C GLU A 258 -27.28 6.99 17.04
N SER A 259 -27.60 5.70 16.95
CA SER A 259 -26.87 4.73 16.13
C SER A 259 -27.77 4.21 15.01
N HIS A 260 -27.28 4.27 13.77
CA HIS A 260 -27.95 3.78 12.58
C HIS A 260 -27.10 2.68 11.93
N PRO A 261 -27.65 1.49 11.63
CA PRO A 261 -26.86 0.42 11.00
C PRO A 261 -26.41 0.83 9.59
N LEU A 262 -25.15 0.57 9.25
CA LEU A 262 -24.61 0.84 7.91
C LEU A 262 -25.10 -0.18 6.87
N TRP A 263 -25.39 -1.40 7.30
CA TRP A 263 -25.99 -2.45 6.46
C TRP A 263 -27.30 -2.96 7.05
N THR A 264 -28.27 -3.19 6.19
CA THR A 264 -29.57 -3.78 6.50
C THR A 264 -29.74 -5.10 5.76
N ALA A 265 -30.85 -5.81 6.00
CA ALA A 265 -31.17 -7.04 5.27
C ALA A 265 -31.25 -6.85 3.74
N GLY A 266 -31.49 -5.62 3.28
CA GLY A 266 -31.55 -5.26 1.85
C GLY A 266 -30.20 -4.84 1.23
N GLY A 267 -29.11 -4.80 2.00
CA GLY A 267 -27.81 -4.31 1.54
C GLY A 267 -27.35 -3.06 2.30
N LEU A 268 -26.54 -2.22 1.64
CA LEU A 268 -26.06 -0.96 2.23
C LEU A 268 -27.26 -0.06 2.56
N ALA A 269 -27.23 0.59 3.72
CA ALA A 269 -28.31 1.45 4.17
C ALA A 269 -28.37 2.73 3.32
N GLU A 270 -29.58 3.14 2.93
CA GLU A 270 -29.85 4.43 2.26
C GLU A 270 -29.76 5.57 3.29
N LEU A 271 -28.52 5.94 3.65
CA LEU A 271 -28.20 7.02 4.58
C LEU A 271 -27.41 8.12 3.87
N GLU A 272 -27.58 9.35 4.34
CA GLU A 272 -26.66 10.44 4.02
C GLU A 272 -25.66 10.60 5.16
N VAL A 273 -24.40 10.83 4.81
CA VAL A 273 -23.28 11.10 5.70
C VAL A 273 -23.01 12.60 5.69
N GLN A 274 -22.86 13.19 6.87
CA GLN A 274 -22.64 14.63 7.03
C GLN A 274 -21.61 14.94 8.13
N ALA A 275 -21.09 16.17 8.12
CA ALA A 275 -20.16 16.66 9.11
C ALA A 275 -20.60 16.36 10.56
N GLY A 276 -19.68 15.81 11.36
CA GLY A 276 -19.91 15.39 12.74
C GLY A 276 -20.33 13.93 12.92
N ASP A 277 -20.64 13.22 11.84
CA ASP A 277 -20.93 11.79 11.91
C ASP A 277 -19.69 10.96 12.25
N THR A 278 -19.91 9.84 12.93
CA THR A 278 -18.88 8.81 13.15
C THR A 278 -19.33 7.49 12.56
N LEU A 279 -18.65 7.02 11.52
CA LEU A 279 -18.81 5.68 10.98
C LEU A 279 -17.92 4.74 11.79
N LEU A 280 -18.55 3.82 12.52
CA LEU A 280 -17.88 2.79 13.28
C LEU A 280 -17.93 1.47 12.50
N PHE A 281 -16.79 1.07 11.97
CA PHE A 281 -16.60 -0.26 11.42
C PHE A 281 -16.18 -1.19 12.55
N THR A 282 -17.05 -2.14 12.86
CA THR A 282 -16.72 -3.19 13.82
C THR A 282 -16.03 -4.31 13.08
N GLY A 283 -14.83 -4.71 13.49
CA GLY A 283 -14.18 -5.89 12.91
C GLY A 283 -15.04 -7.12 13.15
N VAL A 284 -15.09 -8.04 12.19
CA VAL A 284 -15.63 -9.38 12.50
C VAL A 284 -14.74 -9.94 13.60
N GLU A 285 -15.32 -10.51 14.66
CA GLU A 285 -14.60 -11.40 15.57
C GLU A 285 -14.23 -12.70 14.83
N ASN A 286 -13.51 -12.55 13.71
CA ASN A 286 -12.86 -13.58 12.95
C ASN A 286 -11.61 -13.92 13.72
N SER A 287 -11.75 -14.62 14.84
CA SER A 287 -10.62 -15.16 15.59
C SER A 287 -10.84 -16.63 15.88
N VAL A 288 -9.75 -17.37 15.91
CA VAL A 288 -9.69 -18.75 16.39
C VAL A 288 -9.08 -18.69 17.79
N HIS A 289 -9.76 -19.26 18.77
CA HIS A 289 -9.22 -19.36 20.12
C HIS A 289 -8.30 -20.57 20.21
N VAL A 290 -7.08 -20.38 20.73
CA VAL A 290 -6.14 -21.47 20.98
C VAL A 290 -5.87 -21.57 22.47
N GLY A 291 -6.21 -22.71 23.06
CA GLY A 291 -6.14 -22.97 24.49
C GLY A 291 -5.48 -24.29 24.86
N GLY A 292 -5.30 -24.51 26.16
CA GLY A 292 -4.70 -25.73 26.72
C GLY A 292 -3.17 -25.64 26.85
N ALA A 293 -2.49 -26.73 26.51
CA ALA A 293 -1.06 -26.96 26.70
C ALA A 293 -0.17 -26.25 25.65
N VAL A 294 -0.46 -24.99 25.35
CA VAL A 294 0.32 -24.09 24.49
C VAL A 294 1.03 -23.02 25.32
N ASN A 295 2.14 -22.46 24.84
CA ASN A 295 2.96 -21.53 25.62
C ASN A 295 2.25 -20.19 25.90
N TYR A 296 1.41 -19.71 24.97
CA TYR A 296 0.62 -18.48 25.13
C TYR A 296 -0.83 -18.69 24.62
N PRO A 297 -1.75 -19.15 25.49
CA PRO A 297 -3.17 -19.23 25.17
C PRO A 297 -3.72 -17.87 24.74
N ALA A 298 -4.38 -17.80 23.58
CA ALA A 298 -4.83 -16.54 23.00
C ALA A 298 -5.92 -16.72 21.95
N SER A 299 -6.70 -15.67 21.71
CA SER A 299 -7.55 -15.54 20.52
C SER A 299 -6.76 -14.90 19.39
N ILE A 300 -6.66 -15.58 18.26
CA ILE A 300 -5.79 -15.20 17.13
C ILE A 300 -6.67 -14.87 15.92
N ALA A 301 -6.41 -13.73 15.27
CA ALA A 301 -7.15 -13.33 14.06
C ALA A 301 -7.11 -14.43 12.99
N TRP A 302 -8.29 -14.76 12.47
CA TRP A 302 -8.50 -15.82 11.51
C TRP A 302 -8.02 -15.40 10.12
N ARG A 303 -7.27 -16.28 9.48
CA ARG A 303 -6.85 -16.18 8.08
C ARG A 303 -7.23 -17.47 7.36
N SER A 304 -7.82 -17.34 6.18
CA SER A 304 -8.30 -18.46 5.37
C SER A 304 -7.20 -19.40 4.85
N SER A 305 -5.95 -18.91 4.81
CA SER A 305 -4.76 -19.68 4.44
C SER A 305 -4.17 -20.49 5.60
N PHE A 306 -4.55 -20.22 6.85
CA PHE A 306 -3.95 -20.84 8.03
C PHE A 306 -4.58 -22.19 8.38
N THR A 307 -3.73 -23.13 8.76
CA THR A 307 -4.06 -24.47 9.28
C THR A 307 -4.06 -24.45 10.81
N LEU A 308 -4.55 -25.53 11.46
CA LEU A 308 -4.46 -25.66 12.93
C LEU A 308 -3.03 -25.48 13.44
N LEU A 309 -2.05 -26.00 12.70
CA LEU A 309 -0.63 -25.90 13.06
C LEU A 309 -0.15 -24.45 13.10
N ASP A 310 -0.58 -23.63 12.14
CA ASP A 310 -0.23 -22.22 12.08
C ASP A 310 -0.76 -21.46 13.30
N TYR A 311 -2.00 -21.74 13.72
CA TYR A 311 -2.56 -21.14 14.94
C TYR A 311 -1.85 -21.60 16.22
N ILE A 312 -1.51 -22.90 16.34
CA ILE A 312 -0.74 -23.42 17.48
C ILE A 312 0.67 -22.83 17.52
N ALA A 313 1.33 -22.71 16.38
CA ALA A 313 2.64 -22.07 16.27
C ALA A 313 2.56 -20.59 16.68
N LEU A 314 1.52 -19.87 16.23
CA LEU A 314 1.26 -18.49 16.63
C LEU A 314 0.90 -18.37 18.12
N ALA A 315 0.40 -19.42 18.78
CA ALA A 315 0.24 -19.48 20.23
C ALA A 315 1.55 -19.77 20.98
N GLY A 316 2.70 -19.67 20.31
CA GLY A 316 4.03 -19.93 20.86
C GLY A 316 4.41 -21.41 20.87
N GLY A 317 3.69 -22.27 20.15
CA GLY A 317 3.91 -23.71 20.14
C GLY A 317 3.44 -24.40 21.42
N LEU A 318 3.71 -25.71 21.50
CA LEU A 318 3.32 -26.53 22.65
C LEU A 318 4.21 -26.29 23.87
N THR A 319 3.61 -26.41 25.04
CA THR A 319 4.35 -26.58 26.31
C THR A 319 5.03 -27.94 26.35
N VAL A 320 5.99 -28.12 27.28
CA VAL A 320 6.69 -29.40 27.52
C VAL A 320 5.73 -30.57 27.80
N GLY A 321 4.53 -30.28 28.29
CA GLY A 321 3.50 -31.28 28.59
C GLY A 321 2.42 -31.45 27.54
N GLY A 322 2.47 -30.72 26.42
CA GLY A 322 1.40 -30.71 25.42
C GLY A 322 1.36 -31.96 24.54
N ASP A 323 0.16 -32.42 24.23
CA ASP A 323 -0.11 -33.59 23.40
C ASP A 323 -0.68 -33.13 22.04
N ILE A 324 0.21 -33.05 21.05
CA ILE A 324 -0.14 -32.61 19.70
C ILE A 324 -0.99 -33.65 18.95
N ASP A 325 -0.92 -34.93 19.34
CA ASP A 325 -1.65 -36.00 18.65
C ASP A 325 -3.14 -36.05 19.06
N ARG A 326 -3.54 -35.23 20.04
CA ARG A 326 -4.90 -35.20 20.61
C ARG A 326 -5.55 -33.82 20.58
N VAL A 327 -5.12 -32.95 19.68
CA VAL A 327 -5.72 -31.62 19.50
C VAL A 327 -7.20 -31.76 19.13
N THR A 328 -8.05 -30.97 19.79
CA THR A 328 -9.48 -30.91 19.49
C THR A 328 -9.84 -29.58 18.85
N LEU A 329 -10.68 -29.65 17.82
CA LEU A 329 -11.32 -28.47 17.22
C LEU A 329 -12.79 -28.48 17.62
N SER A 330 -13.28 -27.39 18.19
CA SER A 330 -14.69 -27.24 18.55
C SER A 330 -15.27 -25.93 18.05
N ARG A 331 -16.58 -25.91 17.79
CA ARG A 331 -17.33 -24.74 17.34
C ARG A 331 -18.58 -24.60 18.19
N GLN A 332 -18.76 -23.41 18.78
CA GLN A 332 -19.91 -23.12 19.65
C GLN A 332 -20.11 -24.19 20.76
N GLY A 333 -19.01 -24.72 21.30
CA GLY A 333 -19.02 -25.73 22.36
C GLY A 333 -19.26 -27.18 21.88
N THR A 334 -19.40 -27.42 20.58
CA THR A 334 -19.51 -28.77 20.01
C THR A 334 -18.17 -29.21 19.41
N PRO A 335 -17.58 -30.35 19.84
CA PRO A 335 -16.36 -30.87 19.23
C PRO A 335 -16.65 -31.31 17.79
N LEU A 336 -15.89 -30.78 16.84
CA LEU A 336 -16.00 -31.06 15.41
C LEU A 336 -15.07 -32.20 14.98
N ALA A 337 -13.85 -32.22 15.51
CA ALA A 337 -12.83 -33.23 15.21
C ALA A 337 -11.78 -33.29 16.32
N ASP A 338 -11.09 -34.43 16.42
CA ASP A 338 -10.00 -34.68 17.35
C ASP A 338 -8.83 -35.43 16.69
N GLY A 339 -7.62 -35.22 17.21
CA GLY A 339 -6.42 -35.91 16.77
C GLY A 339 -6.13 -35.75 15.27
N GLU A 340 -5.92 -36.87 14.57
CA GLU A 340 -5.58 -36.89 13.13
C GLU A 340 -6.64 -36.19 12.26
N ASP A 341 -7.92 -36.37 12.60
CA ASP A 341 -9.04 -35.78 11.85
C ASP A 341 -9.10 -34.26 11.99
N ALA A 342 -8.63 -33.72 13.13
CA ALA A 342 -8.56 -32.28 13.35
C ALA A 342 -7.54 -31.61 12.43
N TRP A 343 -6.41 -32.27 12.13
CA TRP A 343 -5.35 -31.70 11.28
C TRP A 343 -5.76 -31.51 9.82
N GLY A 344 -6.73 -32.30 9.34
CA GLY A 344 -7.29 -32.18 8.01
C GLY A 344 -8.34 -31.05 7.85
N MET A 345 -8.84 -30.50 8.97
CA MET A 345 -9.85 -29.45 8.95
C MET A 345 -9.24 -28.05 8.84
N LYS A 346 -9.91 -27.17 8.10
CA LYS A 346 -9.57 -25.75 8.09
C LYS A 346 -10.34 -25.03 9.21
N PRO A 347 -9.65 -24.35 10.15
CA PRO A 347 -10.31 -23.55 11.17
C PRO A 347 -11.17 -22.46 10.54
N GLN A 348 -12.26 -22.11 11.20
CA GLN A 348 -13.15 -21.02 10.83
C GLN A 348 -13.25 -19.99 11.96
N PRO A 349 -13.74 -18.77 11.67
CA PRO A 349 -14.08 -17.79 12.69
C PRO A 349 -14.91 -18.37 13.84
N GLY A 350 -14.47 -18.13 15.08
CA GLY A 350 -15.15 -18.59 16.29
C GLY A 350 -14.84 -20.03 16.70
N ASP A 351 -13.96 -20.72 15.98
CA ASP A 351 -13.48 -22.05 16.38
C ASP A 351 -12.55 -21.97 17.59
N VAL A 352 -12.55 -23.03 18.39
CA VAL A 352 -11.68 -23.23 19.53
C VAL A 352 -10.81 -24.45 19.26
N ILE A 353 -9.49 -24.22 19.20
CA ILE A 353 -8.45 -25.24 19.16
C ILE A 353 -7.98 -25.45 20.59
N GLU A 354 -8.12 -26.66 21.10
CA GLU A 354 -7.69 -27.02 22.43
C GLU A 354 -6.62 -28.11 22.36
N VAL A 355 -5.45 -27.82 22.94
CA VAL A 355 -4.32 -28.75 23.00
C VAL A 355 -4.31 -29.39 24.38
N PRO A 356 -4.58 -30.70 24.53
CA PRO A 356 -4.57 -31.32 25.84
C PRO A 356 -3.15 -31.51 26.38
N TYR A 357 -3.03 -31.61 27.72
CA TYR A 357 -1.81 -32.13 28.34
C TYR A 357 -1.72 -33.65 28.20
N THR A 358 -0.51 -34.15 27.96
CA THR A 358 -0.16 -35.57 27.94
C THR A 358 -0.60 -36.28 29.22
N TRP A 359 -0.89 -37.58 29.11
CA TRP A 359 -1.32 -38.40 30.25
C TRP A 359 -0.33 -38.35 31.41
N LEU A 360 0.98 -38.33 31.11
CA LEU A 360 2.03 -38.29 32.13
C LEU A 360 2.01 -36.98 32.92
N HIS A 361 1.83 -35.83 32.25
CA HIS A 361 1.69 -34.53 32.94
C HIS A 361 0.36 -34.40 33.69
N ARG A 362 -0.73 -34.90 33.11
CA ARG A 362 -2.05 -34.91 33.75
C ARG A 362 -2.07 -35.73 35.05
N ASN A 363 -1.22 -36.75 35.17
CA ASN A 363 -1.13 -37.65 36.33
C ASN A 363 0.17 -37.50 37.13
N ALA A 364 0.95 -36.43 36.90
CA ALA A 364 2.24 -36.25 37.55
C ALA A 364 2.13 -36.20 39.09
N GLU A 365 1.07 -35.61 39.63
CA GLU A 365 0.79 -35.59 41.08
C GLU A 365 0.46 -36.99 41.63
N ALA A 366 -0.29 -37.80 40.88
CA ALA A 366 -0.55 -39.18 41.29
C ALA A 366 0.75 -40.01 41.29
N ILE A 367 1.59 -39.83 40.28
CA ILE A 367 2.89 -40.53 40.17
C ILE A 367 3.84 -40.10 41.29
N SER A 368 3.90 -38.82 41.66
CA SER A 368 4.75 -38.33 42.75
C SER A 368 4.30 -38.86 44.12
N LEU A 369 2.99 -39.02 44.33
CA LEU A 369 2.44 -39.68 45.51
C LEU A 369 2.83 -41.16 45.56
N PHE A 370 2.71 -41.89 44.45
CA PHE A 370 3.12 -43.29 44.39
C PHE A 370 4.62 -43.47 44.61
N SER A 371 5.46 -42.60 44.04
CA SER A 371 6.92 -42.69 44.24
C SER A 371 7.31 -42.39 45.68
N ALA A 372 6.68 -41.41 46.34
CA ALA A 372 6.90 -41.13 47.77
C ALA A 372 6.52 -42.31 48.66
N ILE A 373 5.41 -43.00 48.37
CA ILE A 373 4.99 -44.22 49.09
C ILE A 373 6.00 -45.35 48.88
N VAL A 374 6.46 -45.58 47.65
CA VAL A 374 7.46 -46.61 47.33
C VAL A 374 8.80 -46.30 48.02
N SER A 375 9.25 -45.04 48.03
CA SER A 375 10.46 -44.62 48.75
C SER A 375 10.35 -44.82 50.25
N LEU A 376 9.20 -44.50 50.85
CA LEU A 376 8.95 -44.74 52.28
C LEU A 376 8.98 -46.24 52.60
N ALA A 377 8.33 -47.07 51.78
CA ALA A 377 8.33 -48.52 51.93
C ALA A 377 9.74 -49.13 51.77
N ALA A 378 10.54 -48.62 50.82
CA ALA A 378 11.92 -49.02 50.63
C ALA A 378 12.82 -48.65 51.84
N LEU A 379 12.60 -47.47 52.43
CA LEU A 379 13.32 -47.00 53.61
C LEU A 379 12.99 -47.87 54.83
N VAL A 380 11.71 -48.18 55.05
CA VAL A 380 11.27 -49.13 56.09
C VAL A 380 11.90 -50.50 55.87
N SER A 381 11.87 -51.03 54.64
CA SER A 381 12.47 -52.32 54.29
C SER A 381 13.98 -52.36 54.58
N SER A 382 14.71 -51.29 54.24
CA SER A 382 16.15 -51.18 54.51
C SER A 382 16.53 -51.08 55.99
N LEU A 383 15.63 -50.59 56.85
CA LEU A 383 15.83 -50.53 58.29
C LEU A 383 15.53 -51.87 58.99
N THR A 384 14.80 -52.77 58.31
CA THR A 384 14.41 -54.08 58.84
C THR A 384 15.31 -55.25 58.40
N ARG A 385 16.31 -55.00 57.56
CA ARG A 385 17.41 -55.93 57.26
C ARG A 385 18.67 -55.47 57.98
#